data_AF-A0AAW5FRR9-F1
#
_entry.id   AF-A0AAW5FRR9-F1
#
_cell.length_a   1.000
_cell.length_b   1.000
_cell.length_c   1.000
_cell.angle_alpha   90.00
_cell.angle_beta   90.00
_cell.angle_gamma   90.00
#
_symmetry.space_group_name_H-M   'P 1'
#
loop_
_entity.id
_entity.type
_entity.pdbx_description
1 polymer ?
#
loop_
_entity_poly.entity_id
_entity_poly.type
_entity_poly.pdbx_seq_one_letter_code
_entity_poly.pdbx_strand_id
1 'polypeptide(L)'
;MSEFEGLSDHFILRMHEFIRQEVQADRLAGARFVGLPARLRAEALAREIERRGLFCTAIDWPQHLEPGADKYALTIGHRKTI
;
A
#
# COMPACT_ATOMS: atom_id res chain seq x y z
N MET A 1 -4.97 5.15 22.63
CA MET A 1 -5.73 6.03 21.71
C MET A 1 -5.43 5.55 20.30
N SER A 2 -6.45 5.20 19.52
CA SER A 2 -6.26 4.77 18.13
C SER A 2 -5.89 6.00 17.30
N GLU A 3 -5.00 5.87 16.30
CA GLU A 3 -4.67 6.98 15.39
C GLU A 3 -5.90 7.48 14.59
N PHE A 4 -6.98 6.70 14.58
CA PHE A 4 -8.24 7.00 13.89
C PHE A 4 -9.35 7.47 14.82
N GLU A 5 -9.03 7.75 16.08
CA GLU A 5 -9.98 8.24 17.07
C GLU A 5 -10.56 9.61 16.64
N GLY A 6 -11.89 9.74 16.66
CA GLY A 6 -12.59 10.94 16.18
C GLY A 6 -12.76 11.05 14.67
N LEU A 7 -12.18 10.15 13.86
CA LEU A 7 -12.42 10.12 12.42
C LEU A 7 -13.72 9.38 12.08
N SER A 8 -14.46 9.92 11.10
CA SER A 8 -15.68 9.27 10.60
C SER A 8 -15.36 8.07 9.71
N ASP A 9 -16.31 7.14 9.64
CA ASP A 9 -16.22 5.94 8.79
C ASP A 9 -16.02 6.31 7.32
N HIS A 10 -16.74 7.33 6.85
CA HIS A 10 -16.60 7.84 5.49
C HIS A 10 -15.17 8.32 5.20
N PHE A 11 -14.55 9.03 6.15
CA PHE A 11 -13.20 9.54 5.97
C PHE A 11 -12.16 8.41 5.88
N ILE A 12 -12.29 7.39 6.74
CA ILE A 12 -11.39 6.23 6.75
C ILE A 12 -11.52 5.42 5.46
N LEU A 13 -12.76 5.14 5.03
CA LEU A 13 -13.03 4.45 3.77
C LEU A 13 -12.48 5.24 2.58
N ARG A 14 -12.66 6.56 2.56
CA ARG A 14 -12.16 7.42 1.49
C ARG A 14 -10.63 7.46 1.43
N MET A 15 -9.94 7.48 2.58
CA MET A 15 -8.48 7.40 2.61
C MET A 15 -7.97 6.07 2.09
N HIS A 16 -8.59 4.96 2.50
CA HIS A 16 -8.22 3.64 2.02
C HIS A 16 -8.41 3.55 0.49
N GLU A 17 -9.55 4.02 0.00
CA GLU A 17 -9.86 4.06 -1.44
C GLU A 17 -8.89 4.94 -2.23
N PHE A 18 -8.48 6.08 -1.66
CA PHE A 18 -7.48 6.95 -2.27
C PHE A 18 -6.15 6.22 -2.50
N ILE A 19 -5.63 5.52 -1.49
CA ILE A 19 -4.39 4.74 -1.63
C ILE A 19 -4.56 3.65 -2.69
N ARG A 20 -5.72 2.98 -2.73
CA ARG A 20 -6.02 1.96 -3.75
C ARG A 20 -5.94 2.54 -5.17
N GLN A 21 -6.46 3.75 -5.38
CA GLN A 21 -6.42 4.43 -6.66
C GLN A 21 -5.01 4.87 -7.05
N GLU A 22 -4.22 5.36 -6.10
CA GLU A 22 -2.79 5.70 -6.35
C GLU A 22 -2.00 4.46 -6.77
N VAL A 23 -2.16 3.33 -6.07
CA VAL A 23 -1.49 2.07 -6.42
C VAL A 23 -1.89 1.60 -7.81
N GLN A 24 -3.18 1.68 -8.15
CA GLN A 24 -3.66 1.29 -9.47
C GLN A 24 -3.12 2.23 -10.56
N ALA A 25 -3.06 3.53 -10.31
CA ALA A 25 -2.50 4.51 -11.24
C ALA A 25 -1.02 4.25 -11.51
N ASP A 26 -0.23 4.02 -10.46
CA ASP A 26 1.18 3.66 -10.56
C ASP A 26 1.39 2.40 -11.40
N ARG A 27 0.57 1.37 -11.17
CA ARG A 27 0.64 0.13 -11.93
C ARG A 27 0.35 0.34 -13.41
N LEU A 28 -0.67 1.14 -13.73
CA LEU A 28 -1.02 1.47 -15.12
C LEU A 28 0.05 2.32 -15.81
N ALA A 29 0.72 3.20 -15.05
CA ALA A 29 1.80 4.05 -15.54
C ALA A 29 3.16 3.31 -15.63
N GLY A 30 3.29 2.12 -15.05
CA GLY A 30 4.57 1.44 -14.88
C GLY A 30 5.52 2.17 -13.93
N ALA A 31 4.98 3.01 -13.05
CA ALA A 31 5.72 3.81 -12.09
C ALA A 31 5.79 3.14 -10.70
N ARG A 32 6.64 3.67 -9.83
CA ARG A 32 6.84 3.20 -8.45
C ARG A 32 6.87 4.39 -7.47
N PHE A 33 5.83 5.22 -7.49
CA PHE A 33 5.68 6.37 -6.59
C PHE A 33 5.11 5.96 -5.24
N VAL A 34 4.19 5.00 -5.22
CA VAL A 34 3.63 4.41 -4.01
C VAL A 34 4.63 3.41 -3.44
N GLY A 35 5.11 3.67 -2.22
CA GLY A 35 6.09 2.85 -1.53
C GLY A 35 5.55 2.19 -0.26
N LEU A 36 6.46 1.53 0.47
CA LEU A 36 6.16 0.84 1.74
C LEU A 36 5.37 1.68 2.76
N PRO A 37 5.60 3.00 2.94
CA PRO A 37 4.80 3.81 3.86
C PRO A 37 3.30 3.84 3.53
N ALA A 38 2.94 3.87 2.24
CA ALA A 38 1.55 3.85 1.82
C ALA A 38 0.90 2.49 2.08
N ARG A 39 1.67 1.40 1.92
CA ARG A 39 1.23 0.05 2.30
C ARG A 39 0.94 -0.06 3.80
N LEU A 40 1.88 0.36 4.64
CA LEU A 40 1.70 0.33 6.09
C LEU A 40 0.47 1.15 6.53
N ARG A 41 0.27 2.31 5.90
CA ARG A 41 -0.92 3.14 6.15
C ARG A 41 -2.22 2.45 5.72
N ALA A 42 -2.24 1.83 4.54
CA ALA A 42 -3.40 1.07 4.09
C ALA A 42 -3.70 -0.15 4.97
N GLU A 43 -2.68 -0.85 5.47
CA GLU A 43 -2.84 -1.96 6.42
C GLU A 43 -3.40 -1.49 7.77
N ALA A 44 -3.01 -0.30 8.24
CA ALA A 44 -3.60 0.29 9.44
C ALA A 44 -5.06 0.70 9.22
N LEU A 45 -5.38 1.29 8.06
CA LEU A 45 -6.74 1.63 7.67
C LEU A 45 -7.63 0.39 7.55
N ALA A 46 -7.15 -0.69 6.91
CA ALA A 46 -7.89 -1.93 6.75
C ALA A 46 -8.24 -2.57 8.11
N ARG A 47 -7.29 -2.59 9.05
CA ARG A 47 -7.53 -3.06 10.43
C ARG A 47 -8.59 -2.23 11.15
N GLU A 48 -8.58 -0.91 10.97
CA GLU A 48 -9.58 -0.03 11.57
C GLU A 48 -10.96 -0.20 10.93
N ILE A 49 -11.03 -0.37 9.60
CA ILE A 49 -12.26 -0.67 8.85
C ILE A 49 -12.87 -1.98 9.35
N GLU A 50 -12.06 -3.03 9.48
CA GLU A 50 -12.48 -4.32 10.03
C GLU A 50 -12.97 -4.19 11.47
N ARG A 51 -12.23 -3.48 12.33
CA ARG A 51 -12.61 -3.23 13.74
C ARG A 51 -13.97 -2.54 13.86
N ARG A 52 -14.34 -1.70 12.88
CA ARG A 52 -15.62 -0.99 12.82
C ARG A 52 -16.74 -1.80 12.14
N GLY A 53 -16.47 -3.00 11.65
CA GLY A 53 -17.44 -3.83 10.93
C GLY A 53 -17.79 -3.29 9.53
N LEU A 54 -16.88 -2.50 8.95
CA LEU A 54 -17.04 -1.93 7.61
C LEU A 54 -16.37 -2.82 6.57
N PHE A 55 -16.73 -2.62 5.30
CA PHE A 55 -16.13 -3.34 4.17
C PHE A 55 -15.32 -2.39 3.29
N CYS A 56 -14.16 -2.86 2.83
CA CYS A 56 -13.35 -2.17 1.83
C CYS A 56 -12.83 -3.14 0.76
N THR A 57 -12.58 -2.62 -0.44
CA THR A 57 -11.95 -3.38 -1.52
C THR A 57 -10.46 -3.55 -1.25
N ALA A 58 -9.94 -4.77 -1.37
CA ALA A 58 -8.51 -5.02 -1.21
C ALA A 58 -7.67 -4.23 -2.23
N ILE A 59 -6.46 -3.87 -1.83
CA ILE A 59 -5.47 -3.21 -2.70
C ILE A 59 -4.61 -4.28 -3.36
N ASP A 60 -4.50 -4.20 -4.69
CA ASP A 60 -3.63 -5.07 -5.49
C ASP A 60 -2.20 -4.50 -5.48
N TRP A 61 -1.40 -4.93 -4.52
CA TRP A 61 -0.04 -4.42 -4.31
C TRP A 61 0.94 -4.97 -5.36
N PRO A 62 1.85 -4.14 -5.89
CA PRO A 62 2.88 -4.60 -6.80
C PRO A 62 3.89 -5.50 -6.09
N GLN A 63 4.41 -6.51 -6.80
CA GLN A 63 5.29 -7.56 -6.25
C GLN A 63 6.51 -7.04 -5.46
N HIS A 64 7.06 -5.89 -5.82
CA HIS A 64 8.21 -5.31 -5.12
C HIS A 64 7.87 -4.73 -3.74
N LEU A 65 6.58 -4.57 -3.43
CA LEU A 65 6.08 -4.16 -2.12
C LEU A 65 5.50 -5.35 -1.34
N GLU A 66 5.50 -6.56 -1.91
CA GLU A 66 5.04 -7.75 -1.21
C GLU A 66 5.98 -8.12 -0.05
N PRO A 67 5.45 -8.65 1.07
CA PRO A 67 6.26 -8.99 2.23
C PRO A 67 7.31 -10.03 1.83
N GLY A 68 8.58 -9.62 1.81
CA GLY A 68 9.71 -10.47 1.40
C GLY A 68 10.19 -10.31 -0.05
N ALA A 69 9.71 -9.30 -0.79
CA ALA A 69 10.23 -8.97 -2.11
C ALA A 69 11.72 -8.54 -2.09
N ASP A 70 12.19 -7.98 -0.98
CA ASP A 70 13.58 -7.58 -0.75
C ASP A 70 14.57 -8.75 -0.87
N LYS A 71 14.09 -9.99 -0.71
CA LYS A 71 14.91 -11.20 -0.79
C LYS A 71 15.37 -11.51 -2.22
N TYR A 72 14.72 -10.94 -3.23
CA TYR A 72 14.98 -11.21 -4.65
C TYR A 72 15.53 -9.99 -5.41
N ALA A 73 15.64 -8.82 -4.76
CA ALA A 73 16.13 -7.59 -5.40
C ALA A 73 17.65 -7.59 -5.68
N LEU A 74 18.40 -8.60 -5.21
CA LEU A 74 19.86 -8.64 -5.26
C LEU A 74 20.41 -9.62 -6.32
N THR A 75 19.92 -9.56 -7.56
CA THR A 75 20.55 -10.25 -8.70
C THR A 75 20.46 -9.48 -10.02
N ILE A 76 20.56 -8.15 -10.02
CA ILE A 76 20.83 -7.41 -11.27
C ILE A 76 22.05 -6.51 -11.13
N GLY A 77 23.18 -7.03 -11.62
CA GLY A 77 24.04 -6.24 -12.51
C GLY A 77 25.32 -5.64 -11.93
N HIS A 78 26.21 -6.44 -11.34
CA HIS A 78 27.63 -6.06 -11.27
C HIS A 78 28.28 -6.28 -12.64
N ARG A 79 28.02 -5.38 -13.60
CA ARG A 79 28.80 -5.34 -14.86
C ARG A 79 30.01 -4.45 -14.62
N LYS A 80 31.14 -5.05 -14.23
CA LYS A 80 32.45 -4.42 -14.32
C LYS A 80 32.72 -4.13 -15.79
N THR A 81 32.77 -2.85 -16.15
CA THR A 81 33.42 -2.40 -17.38
C THR A 81 34.93 -2.42 -17.15
N ILE A 82 35.64 -2.86 -18.18
CA ILE A 82 37.07 -3.21 -18.25
C ILE A 82 37.94 -1.96 -18.09
#